data_AF-A0A433CB54-F1
#
_entry.id   AF-A0A433CB54-F1
#
_cell.length_a   1.000
_cell.length_b   1.000
_cell.length_c   1.000
_cell.angle_alpha   90.00
_cell.angle_beta   90.00
_cell.angle_gamma   90.00
#
_symmetry.space_group_name_H-M   'P 1'
#
loop_
_entity.id
_entity.type
_entity.pdbx_description
1 polymer ?
#
loop_
_entity_poly.entity_id
_entity_poly.type
_entity_poly.pdbx_seq_one_letter_code
_entity_poly.pdbx_strand_id
1 'polypeptide(L)'
;MSTTQAALSPVRSLISQRLQRYGWRLNTGSALAVKTFRTAVGDRDAFVYLADFGKDSREFMLQGDYQSEGRNHLDPHPILFAKTSTPEEIQNAASRFAVLVDAAIANTYAMRLA
;
A
#
# COMPACT_ATOMS: atom_id res chain seq x y z
N MET A 1 -8.63 -7.58 -28.48
CA MET A 1 -9.36 -6.51 -27.76
C MET A 1 -8.42 -5.99 -26.69
N SER A 2 -7.81 -4.83 -26.93
CA SER A 2 -6.81 -4.25 -26.03
C SER A 2 -7.51 -3.41 -24.98
N THR A 3 -7.44 -3.82 -23.72
CA THR A 3 -8.06 -3.13 -22.59
C THR A 3 -7.42 -1.76 -22.43
N THR A 4 -8.20 -0.69 -22.65
CA THR A 4 -7.80 0.69 -22.38
C THR A 4 -7.48 0.83 -20.90
N GLN A 5 -6.19 0.90 -20.59
CA GLN A 5 -5.69 1.24 -19.26
C GLN A 5 -6.11 2.68 -18.97
N ALA A 6 -7.13 2.88 -18.14
CA ALA A 6 -7.46 4.21 -17.63
C ALA A 6 -6.19 4.82 -17.00
N ALA A 7 -5.80 6.01 -17.45
CA ALA A 7 -4.62 6.67 -16.93
C ALA A 7 -4.80 6.86 -15.41
N LEU A 8 -3.89 6.28 -14.63
CA LEU A 8 -3.85 6.48 -13.18
C LEU A 8 -3.70 7.99 -12.91
N SER A 9 -4.47 8.52 -11.96
CA SER A 9 -4.27 9.89 -11.49
C SER A 9 -2.80 10.11 -11.11
N PRO A 10 -2.22 11.31 -11.26
CA PRO A 10 -0.81 11.58 -10.94
C PRO A 10 -0.39 11.09 -9.55
N VAL A 11 -1.24 11.26 -8.53
CA VAL A 11 -0.99 10.76 -7.17
C VAL A 11 -0.82 9.25 -7.13
N ARG A 12 -1.76 8.50 -7.70
CA ARG A 12 -1.68 7.02 -7.80
C ARG A 12 -0.41 6.59 -8.53
N SER A 13 -0.04 7.26 -9.62
CA SER A 13 1.18 6.95 -10.39
C SER A 13 2.46 7.14 -9.57
N LEU A 14 2.56 8.25 -8.83
CA LEU A 14 3.71 8.55 -7.96
C LEU A 14 3.86 7.52 -6.83
N ILE A 15 2.75 7.17 -6.17
CA ILE A 15 2.72 6.17 -5.10
C ILE A 15 3.13 4.81 -5.67
N SER A 16 2.47 4.37 -6.74
CA SER A 16 2.74 3.08 -7.40
C SER A 16 4.20 2.94 -7.82
N GLN A 17 4.77 3.94 -8.50
CA GLN A 17 6.17 3.93 -8.91
C GLN A 17 7.11 3.83 -7.70
N ARG A 18 6.81 4.54 -6.61
CA ARG A 18 7.63 4.49 -5.40
C ARG A 18 7.51 3.13 -4.71
N LEU A 19 6.31 2.58 -4.56
CA LEU A 19 6.09 1.25 -3.97
C LEU A 19 6.81 0.14 -4.76
N GLN A 20 6.88 0.23 -6.10
CA GLN A 20 7.66 -0.73 -6.89
C GLN A 20 9.13 -0.80 -6.49
N ARG A 21 9.74 0.33 -6.11
CA ARG A 21 11.12 0.37 -5.60
C ARG A 21 11.29 -0.35 -4.25
N TYR A 22 10.19 -0.57 -3.52
CA TYR A 22 10.14 -1.35 -2.27
C TYR A 22 9.68 -2.81 -2.48
N GLY A 23 9.70 -3.30 -3.73
CA GLY A 23 9.38 -4.69 -4.08
C GLY A 23 7.89 -4.98 -4.21
N TRP A 24 7.04 -3.95 -4.26
CA TRP A 24 5.61 -4.12 -4.54
C TRP A 24 5.37 -4.31 -6.04
N ARG A 25 4.40 -5.15 -6.40
CA ARG A 25 3.94 -5.34 -7.78
C ARG A 25 2.67 -4.52 -7.99
N LEU A 26 2.55 -3.83 -9.12
CA LEU A 26 1.34 -3.07 -9.44
C LEU A 26 0.14 -4.01 -9.57
N ASN A 27 -0.99 -3.59 -9.04
CA ASN A 27 -2.24 -4.33 -9.13
C ASN A 27 -3.19 -3.59 -10.08
N THR A 28 -3.85 -4.35 -10.96
CA THR A 28 -4.80 -3.82 -11.95
C THR A 28 -6.24 -3.71 -11.40
N GLY A 29 -6.48 -4.22 -10.19
CA GLY A 29 -7.75 -4.15 -9.48
C GLY A 29 -7.91 -2.87 -8.64
N SER A 30 -8.68 -2.97 -7.56
CA SER A 30 -8.96 -1.85 -6.64
C SER A 30 -7.71 -1.40 -5.85
N ALA A 31 -6.83 -2.36 -5.51
CA ALA A 31 -5.56 -2.08 -4.88
C ALA A 31 -4.60 -1.37 -5.83
N LEU A 32 -3.74 -0.50 -5.31
CA LEU A 32 -2.62 0.10 -6.04
C LEU A 32 -1.53 -0.92 -6.34
N ALA A 33 -1.19 -1.72 -5.33
CA ALA A 33 -0.07 -2.64 -5.40
C ALA A 33 -0.26 -3.81 -4.43
N VAL A 34 0.47 -4.89 -4.68
CA VAL A 34 0.51 -6.11 -3.88
C VAL A 34 1.95 -6.51 -3.61
N LYS A 35 2.27 -6.98 -2.40
CA LYS A 35 3.57 -7.56 -2.06
C LYS A 35 3.34 -8.88 -1.36
N THR A 36 4.05 -9.90 -1.83
CA THR A 36 3.94 -11.27 -1.32
C THR A 36 5.02 -11.49 -0.27
N PHE A 37 4.62 -11.96 0.91
CA PHE A 37 5.49 -12.30 2.03
C PHE A 37 5.49 -13.80 2.24
N ARG A 38 6.68 -14.40 2.29
CA ARG A 38 6.85 -15.81 2.65
C ARG A 38 6.74 -15.94 4.15
N THR A 39 5.80 -16.74 4.64
CA THR A 39 5.59 -16.98 6.06
C THR A 39 5.72 -18.48 6.38
N ALA A 40 5.79 -18.84 7.66
CA ALA A 40 5.85 -20.23 8.11
C ALA A 40 4.62 -21.05 7.70
N VAL A 41 3.50 -20.39 7.40
CA VAL A 41 2.23 -21.01 6.98
C VAL A 41 1.94 -20.81 5.49
N GLY A 42 2.98 -20.51 4.70
CA GLY A 42 2.91 -20.27 3.27
C GLY A 42 2.92 -18.80 2.87
N ASP A 43 2.82 -18.54 1.57
CA ASP A 43 2.85 -17.18 1.04
C ASP A 43 1.56 -16.42 1.39
N ARG A 44 1.71 -15.14 1.75
CA ARG A 44 0.62 -14.24 2.07
C ARG A 44 0.80 -12.92 1.33
N ASP A 45 -0.28 -12.42 0.75
CA ASP A 45 -0.27 -11.14 0.05
C ASP A 45 -0.71 -10.01 0.99
N ALA A 46 0.04 -8.91 0.96
CA ALA A 46 -0.40 -7.62 1.46
C ALA A 46 -0.85 -6.76 0.28
N PHE A 47 -1.94 -6.02 0.44
CA PHE A 47 -2.50 -5.10 -0.57
C PHE A 47 -2.40 -3.66 -0.08
N VAL A 48 -2.19 -2.71 -1.01
CA VAL A 48 -2.21 -1.27 -0.71
C VAL A 48 -3.39 -0.63 -1.40
N TYR A 49 -4.11 0.22 -0.68
CA TYR A 49 -5.22 1.01 -1.18
C TYR A 49 -4.98 2.49 -0.93
N LEU A 50 -5.53 3.32 -1.82
CA LEU A 50 -5.59 4.76 -1.66
C LEU A 50 -7.05 5.17 -1.57
N ALA A 51 -7.45 5.68 -0.41
CA ALA A 51 -8.75 6.29 -0.23
C ALA A 51 -8.70 7.79 -0.52
N ASP A 52 -9.65 8.24 -1.34
CA ASP A 52 -9.98 9.64 -1.55
C ASP A 52 -11.39 9.87 -0.99
N PHE A 53 -11.50 10.62 0.11
CA PHE A 53 -12.76 10.92 0.78
C PHE A 53 -13.56 12.06 0.11
N GLY A 54 -13.32 12.31 -1.17
CA GLY A 54 -14.06 13.30 -1.96
C GLY A 54 -13.50 14.72 -1.85
N LYS A 55 -14.08 15.63 -2.63
CA LYS A 55 -13.56 17.00 -2.85
C LYS A 55 -13.40 17.83 -1.58
N ASP A 56 -14.22 17.58 -0.56
CA ASP A 56 -14.24 18.35 0.68
C ASP A 56 -13.21 17.84 1.70
N SER A 57 -12.61 16.66 1.47
CA SER A 57 -11.47 16.17 2.24
C SER A 57 -10.19 16.88 1.82
N ARG A 58 -9.38 17.26 2.82
CA ARG A 58 -8.05 17.84 2.62
C ARG A 58 -6.95 16.80 2.44
N GLU A 59 -7.25 15.53 2.70
CA GLU A 59 -6.24 14.48 2.78
C GLU A 59 -6.63 13.26 1.92
N PHE A 60 -5.59 12.57 1.46
CA PHE A 60 -5.65 11.20 1.02
C PHE A 60 -5.22 10.27 2.15
N MET A 61 -5.69 9.03 2.13
CA MET A 61 -5.26 7.99 3.05
C MET A 61 -4.67 6.80 2.28
N LEU A 62 -3.39 6.51 2.54
CA LEU A 62 -2.73 5.29 2.11
C LEU A 62 -2.88 4.24 3.21
N GLN A 63 -3.47 3.10 2.88
CA GLN A 63 -3.77 2.04 3.84
C GLN A 63 -3.47 0.66 3.26
N GLY A 64 -3.31 -0.33 4.14
CA GLY A 64 -2.97 -1.68 3.75
C GLY A 64 -3.98 -2.71 4.23
N ASP A 65 -3.98 -3.86 3.56
CA ASP A 65 -4.65 -5.07 4.01
C ASP A 65 -3.68 -6.24 4.01
N TYR A 66 -3.47 -6.83 5.19
CA TYR A 66 -2.75 -8.09 5.37
C TYR A 66 -3.44 -8.90 6.47
N GLN A 67 -4.16 -9.95 6.06
CA GLN A 67 -4.91 -10.82 6.96
C GLN A 67 -4.00 -11.90 7.55
N SER A 68 -3.80 -11.84 8.86
CA SER A 68 -3.12 -12.86 9.66
C SER A 68 -3.75 -12.93 11.04
N GLU A 69 -3.76 -14.11 11.65
CA GLU A 69 -4.24 -14.29 13.04
C GLU A 69 -5.68 -13.75 13.27
N GLY A 70 -6.53 -13.81 12.24
CA GLY A 70 -7.92 -13.37 12.30
C GLY A 70 -8.15 -11.85 12.22
N ARG A 71 -7.13 -11.06 11.85
CA ARG A 71 -7.25 -9.59 11.71
C ARG A 71 -6.38 -9.02 10.60
N ASN A 72 -6.69 -7.79 10.18
CA ASN A 72 -5.82 -6.98 9.35
C ASN A 72 -4.70 -6.36 10.21
N HIS A 73 -3.44 -6.76 10.01
CA HIS A 73 -2.32 -6.19 10.75
C HIS A 73 -1.89 -4.80 10.28
N LEU A 74 -2.40 -4.33 9.15
CA LEU A 74 -2.08 -3.01 8.60
C LEU A 74 -3.13 -1.95 8.91
N ASP A 75 -4.28 -2.35 9.49
CA ASP A 75 -5.36 -1.45 9.90
C ASP A 75 -4.89 -0.32 10.85
N PRO A 76 -3.99 -0.56 11.83
CA PRO A 76 -3.49 0.49 12.71
C PRO A 76 -2.45 1.42 12.07
N HIS A 77 -2.07 1.19 10.80
CA HIS A 77 -0.93 1.85 10.15
C HIS A 77 -1.28 2.64 8.88
N PRO A 78 -2.36 3.43 8.84
CA PRO A 78 -2.61 4.31 7.71
C PRO A 78 -1.60 5.47 7.68
N ILE A 79 -1.32 5.98 6.48
CA ILE A 79 -0.63 7.25 6.28
C ILE A 79 -1.57 8.25 5.63
N LEU A 80 -1.78 9.37 6.32
CA LEU A 80 -2.45 10.54 5.77
C LEU A 80 -1.42 11.48 5.15
N PHE A 81 -1.80 12.07 4.02
CA PHE A 81 -1.04 13.16 3.39
C PHE A 81 -1.99 14.12 2.67
N ALA A 82 -1.61 15.40 2.60
CA ALA A 82 -2.47 16.44 2.06
C ALA A 82 -2.70 16.26 0.55
N LYS A 83 -3.87 16.65 0.05
CA LYS A 83 -4.15 16.68 -1.39
C LYS A 83 -3.33 17.72 -2.14
N THR A 84 -2.82 18.71 -1.42
CA THR A 84 -1.90 19.74 -1.92
C THR A 84 -0.44 19.32 -1.85
N SER A 85 -0.14 18.08 -1.41
CA SER A 85 1.23 17.62 -1.27
C SER A 85 2.00 17.63 -2.60
N THR A 86 3.27 17.99 -2.52
CA THR A 86 4.18 17.95 -3.66
C THR A 86 4.46 16.52 -4.10
N PRO A 87 4.95 16.30 -5.33
CA PRO A 87 5.35 14.97 -5.77
C PRO A 87 6.36 14.27 -4.85
N GLU A 88 7.28 15.03 -4.26
CA GLU A 88 8.26 14.52 -3.31
C GLU A 88 7.60 14.06 -2.01
N GLU A 89 6.69 14.86 -1.44
CA GLU A 89 5.95 14.50 -0.23
C GLU A 89 5.09 13.25 -0.41
N ILE A 90 4.43 13.12 -1.57
CA ILE A 90 3.64 11.93 -1.92
C ILE A 90 4.54 10.69 -1.96
N GLN A 91 5.73 10.81 -2.58
CA GLN A 91 6.68 9.71 -2.63
C GLN A 91 7.29 9.39 -1.26
N ASN A 92 7.49 10.39 -0.40
CA ASN A 92 7.95 10.19 0.97
C ASN A 92 6.88 9.46 1.82
N ALA A 93 5.61 9.82 1.65
CA ALA A 93 4.49 9.11 2.27
C ALA A 93 4.46 7.63 1.83
N ALA A 94 4.58 7.35 0.53
CA ALA A 94 4.64 5.98 0.02
C ALA A 94 5.85 5.19 0.55
N SER A 95 7.02 5.85 0.68
CA SER A 95 8.23 5.24 1.23
C SER A 95 8.07 4.88 2.70
N ARG A 96 7.53 5.81 3.50
CA ARG A 96 7.24 5.58 4.92
C ARG A 96 6.22 4.45 5.09
N PHE A 97 5.19 4.42 4.25
CA PHE A 97 4.19 3.34 4.28
C PHE A 97 4.82 1.98 4.02
N ALA A 98 5.63 1.85 2.97
CA ALA A 98 6.29 0.59 2.64
C ALA A 98 7.16 0.06 3.78
N VAL A 99 7.94 0.95 4.43
CA VAL A 99 8.78 0.59 5.58
C VAL A 99 7.94 0.15 6.78
N LEU A 100 6.84 0.87 7.07
CA LEU A 100 5.94 0.51 8.17
C LEU A 100 5.26 -0.83 7.94
N VAL A 101 4.83 -1.12 6.71
CA VAL A 101 4.24 -2.42 6.35
C VAL A 101 5.22 -3.55 6.56
N ASP A 102 6.46 -3.41 6.06
CA ASP A 102 7.48 -4.44 6.23
C ASP A 102 7.76 -4.70 7.71
N ALA A 103 7.85 -3.64 8.54
CA ALA A 103 8.05 -3.76 9.98
C ALA A 103 6.83 -4.39 10.70
N ALA A 104 5.61 -4.00 10.34
CA ALA A 104 4.38 -4.54 10.93
C ALA A 104 4.22 -6.04 10.61
N ILE A 105 4.47 -6.44 9.36
CA ILE A 105 4.37 -7.84 8.94
C ILE A 105 5.48 -8.68 9.55
N ALA A 106 6.73 -8.19 9.63
CA ALA A 106 7.84 -8.90 10.27
C ALA A 106 7.56 -9.24 11.75
N ASN A 107 6.71 -8.46 12.43
CA ASN A 107 6.32 -8.69 13.83
C ASN A 107 5.13 -9.66 14.00
N THR A 108 4.50 -10.10 12.90
CA THR A 108 3.44 -11.13 12.95
C THR A 108 3.99 -12.46 13.45
N TYR A 109 3.14 -13.29 14.05
CA TYR A 109 3.56 -14.62 14.48
C TYR A 109 3.98 -15.50 13.29
N ALA A 110 3.23 -15.40 12.18
CA ALA A 110 3.49 -16.15 10.95
C ALA A 110 4.88 -15.87 10.36
N MET A 111 5.40 -14.64 10.48
CA MET A 111 6.74 -14.28 10.03
C MET A 111 7.83 -14.66 11.02
N ARG A 112 7.57 -14.60 12.34
CA ARG A 112 8.56 -14.95 13.37
C ARG A 112 8.92 -16.43 13.41
N LEU A 113 8.07 -17.29 12.84
CA LEU A 113 8.32 -18.73 12.72
C LEU A 113 8.98 -19.15 11.41
N ALA A 114 9.16 -18.22 10.45
CA ALA A 114 9.57 -18.51 9.08
C ALA A 114 11.10 -18.52 8.89
#